data_AF-A0A3D4BR03-F1
#
_entry.id   AF-A0A3D4BR03-F1
#
_cell.length_a   1.000
_cell.length_b   1.000
_cell.length_c   1.000
_cell.angle_alpha   90.00
_cell.angle_beta   90.00
_cell.angle_gamma   90.00
#
_symmetry.space_group_name_H-M   'P 1'
#
loop_
_entity.id
_entity.type
_entity.pdbx_description
1 polymer ?
#
loop_
_entity_poly.entity_id
_entity_poly.type
_entity_poly.pdbx_seq_one_letter_code
_entity_poly.pdbx_strand_id
1 'polypeptide(L)'
;PFFYEGAKALLSDQADQYLSSYKFNVAPATDEKPFFTQYFKWSSAGEFLALRDQGGITLIETGYPVLVVSLFVAFITSLILILLPVRFLREDHTQPLGKKQKWKVLAYFAAVGAGFLFIEVVYIQKFVLFLEHPIYAFTWILFSFLVFAGMGSYFTQVFVSRSSYPPYKLLVYSITGIALVAVTESIAFSTLTEYLSDSSNVVKTLATVLWISPIAFFMGIPMPLAMSRLSGIAPQLVPWAWGINGCASVISAILATILAVHIGFNSVIYLAAGLYLCTLISFPD
;
A
#
# COMPACT_ATOMS: atom_id res chain seq x y z
N PRO A 1 -38.31 -18.82 5.64
CA PRO A 1 -37.70 -19.73 4.64
C PRO A 1 -36.27 -19.31 4.23
N PHE A 2 -36.07 -18.09 3.72
CA PHE A 2 -34.78 -17.63 3.19
C PHE A 2 -33.59 -17.78 4.16
N PHE A 3 -33.74 -17.38 5.43
CA PHE A 3 -32.66 -17.54 6.42
C PHE A 3 -32.35 -19.01 6.75
N TYR A 4 -33.38 -19.85 6.80
CA TYR A 4 -33.23 -21.29 7.06
C TYR A 4 -32.51 -21.98 5.89
N GLU A 5 -32.89 -21.68 4.66
CA GLU A 5 -32.25 -22.24 3.46
C GLU A 5 -30.81 -21.73 3.31
N GLY A 6 -30.57 -20.44 3.54
CA GLY A 6 -29.22 -19.87 3.54
C GLY A 6 -28.32 -20.52 4.60
N ALA A 7 -28.80 -20.68 5.83
CA ALA A 7 -28.05 -21.35 6.89
C ALA A 7 -27.75 -22.82 6.54
N LYS A 8 -28.74 -23.55 6.00
CA LYS A 8 -28.55 -24.94 5.58
C LYS A 8 -27.54 -25.07 4.44
N ALA A 9 -27.57 -24.15 3.46
CA ALA A 9 -26.63 -24.13 2.35
C ALA A 9 -25.19 -23.84 2.83
N LEU A 10 -25.02 -22.83 3.70
CA LEU A 10 -23.72 -22.46 4.28
C LEU A 10 -23.11 -23.54 5.17
N LEU A 11 -23.93 -24.37 5.83
CA LEU A 11 -23.48 -25.48 6.67
C LEU A 11 -23.32 -26.81 5.92
N SER A 12 -23.48 -26.79 4.59
CA SER A 12 -23.38 -27.98 3.72
C SER A 12 -22.19 -27.88 2.78
N ASP A 13 -21.91 -28.96 2.04
CA ASP A 13 -20.88 -28.97 0.99
C ASP A 13 -21.16 -27.98 -0.16
N GLN A 14 -22.34 -27.36 -0.19
CA GLN A 14 -22.72 -26.34 -1.19
C GLN A 14 -22.37 -24.91 -0.75
N ALA A 15 -21.67 -24.71 0.36
CA ALA A 15 -21.36 -23.40 0.90
C ALA A 15 -20.70 -22.48 -0.14
N ASP A 16 -19.64 -22.94 -0.83
CA ASP A 16 -18.93 -22.13 -1.83
C ASP A 16 -19.80 -21.75 -3.03
N GLN A 17 -20.67 -22.67 -3.46
CA GLN A 17 -21.62 -22.42 -4.54
C GLN A 17 -22.68 -21.39 -4.12
N TYR A 18 -23.15 -21.47 -2.89
CA TYR A 18 -24.08 -20.48 -2.33
C TYR A 18 -23.39 -19.12 -2.19
N LEU A 19 -22.18 -19.07 -1.62
CA LEU A 19 -21.40 -17.84 -1.46
C LEU A 19 -21.12 -17.15 -2.78
N SER A 20 -20.83 -17.87 -3.86
CA SER A 20 -20.58 -17.28 -5.18
C SER A 20 -21.85 -16.78 -5.87
N SER A 21 -22.94 -17.56 -5.83
CA SER A 21 -24.20 -17.25 -6.51
C SER A 21 -25.07 -16.20 -5.79
N TYR A 22 -24.92 -16.02 -4.49
CA TYR A 22 -25.71 -15.06 -3.72
C TYR A 22 -25.40 -13.61 -4.14
N LYS A 23 -26.44 -12.76 -4.21
CA LYS A 23 -26.31 -11.37 -4.72
C LYS A 23 -25.45 -10.46 -3.85
N PHE A 24 -25.31 -10.78 -2.58
CA PHE A 24 -24.48 -10.06 -1.60
C PHE A 24 -23.28 -10.88 -1.17
N ASN A 25 -22.23 -10.21 -0.71
CA ASN A 25 -21.09 -10.84 -0.06
C ASN A 25 -21.46 -11.23 1.37
N VAL A 26 -21.63 -12.53 1.60
CA VAL A 26 -21.97 -13.12 2.90
C VAL A 26 -20.86 -14.06 3.38
N ALA A 27 -19.65 -13.92 2.82
CA ALA A 27 -18.49 -14.68 3.26
C ALA A 27 -18.09 -14.25 4.69
N PRO A 28 -17.62 -15.19 5.54
CA PRO A 28 -17.18 -14.87 6.89
C PRO A 28 -15.96 -13.95 6.85
N ALA A 29 -15.96 -12.91 7.70
CA ALA A 29 -14.79 -12.06 7.91
C ALA A 29 -13.69 -12.83 8.66
N THR A 30 -12.44 -12.49 8.37
CA THR A 30 -11.25 -13.06 9.03
C THR A 30 -10.30 -11.95 9.43
N ASP A 31 -9.29 -12.23 10.26
CA ASP A 31 -8.29 -11.23 10.64
C ASP A 31 -7.50 -10.68 9.44
N GLU A 32 -7.39 -11.47 8.36
CA GLU A 32 -6.77 -11.05 7.10
C GLU A 32 -7.70 -10.24 6.19
N LYS A 33 -9.03 -10.35 6.39
CA LYS A 33 -10.07 -9.63 5.66
C LYS A 33 -11.23 -9.25 6.61
N PRO A 34 -11.03 -8.29 7.53
CA PRO A 34 -11.98 -7.97 8.61
C PRO A 34 -13.12 -7.05 8.13
N PHE A 35 -13.62 -7.25 6.91
CA PHE A 35 -14.58 -6.35 6.25
C PHE A 35 -16.01 -6.90 6.37
N PHE A 36 -16.54 -6.95 7.59
CA PHE A 36 -17.85 -7.54 7.89
C PHE A 36 -19.05 -6.72 7.40
N THR A 37 -18.86 -5.43 7.12
CA THR A 37 -19.88 -4.51 6.57
C THR A 37 -19.68 -4.27 5.07
N GLN A 38 -19.13 -5.24 4.34
CA GLN A 38 -18.92 -5.13 2.90
C GLN A 38 -19.77 -6.17 2.19
N TYR A 39 -21.03 -5.83 1.94
CA TYR A 39 -22.00 -6.71 1.30
C TYR A 39 -22.04 -6.56 -0.22
N PHE A 40 -21.48 -5.47 -0.76
CA PHE A 40 -21.52 -5.17 -2.19
C PHE A 40 -20.67 -6.15 -3.02
N LYS A 41 -21.26 -6.65 -4.13
CA LYS A 41 -20.58 -7.43 -5.16
C LYS A 41 -20.67 -6.74 -6.52
N TRP A 42 -19.56 -6.70 -7.24
CA TRP A 42 -19.50 -6.13 -8.61
C TRP A 42 -20.38 -6.86 -9.62
N SER A 43 -20.54 -8.19 -9.48
CA SER A 43 -21.41 -8.99 -10.35
C SER A 43 -22.86 -8.54 -10.30
N SER A 44 -23.30 -7.99 -9.16
CA SER A 44 -24.68 -7.53 -8.92
C SER A 44 -24.89 -6.04 -9.25
N ALA A 45 -23.82 -5.31 -9.61
CA ALA A 45 -23.87 -3.85 -9.80
C ALA A 45 -24.83 -3.43 -10.93
N GLY A 46 -24.85 -4.18 -12.03
CA GLY A 46 -25.76 -3.92 -13.15
C GLY A 46 -27.24 -4.10 -12.77
N GLU A 47 -27.54 -5.10 -11.94
CA GLU A 47 -28.89 -5.36 -11.45
C GLU A 47 -29.35 -4.26 -10.47
N PHE A 48 -28.49 -3.84 -9.54
CA PHE A 48 -28.81 -2.74 -8.61
C PHE A 48 -29.02 -1.41 -9.34
N LEU A 49 -28.26 -1.15 -10.41
CA LEU A 49 -28.43 0.03 -11.24
C LEU A 49 -29.74 -0.02 -12.05
N ALA A 50 -30.12 -1.20 -12.57
CA ALA A 50 -31.40 -1.40 -13.24
C ALA A 50 -32.61 -1.20 -12.30
N LEU A 51 -32.44 -1.53 -11.01
CA LEU A 51 -33.43 -1.34 -9.96
C LEU A 51 -33.31 0.03 -9.25
N ARG A 52 -32.62 1.01 -9.85
CA ARG A 52 -32.40 2.34 -9.26
C ARG A 52 -33.68 3.00 -8.78
N ASP A 53 -34.74 2.95 -9.58
CA ASP A 53 -36.02 3.61 -9.28
C ASP A 53 -36.81 2.89 -8.17
N GLN A 54 -36.38 1.68 -7.79
CA GLN A 54 -36.97 0.86 -6.72
C GLN A 54 -36.11 0.85 -5.44
N GLY A 55 -35.11 1.75 -5.34
CA GLY A 55 -34.20 1.79 -4.20
C GLY A 55 -32.99 0.87 -4.31
N GLY A 56 -32.69 0.32 -5.50
CA GLY A 56 -31.49 -0.48 -5.73
C GLY A 56 -30.19 0.25 -5.37
N ILE A 57 -30.16 1.58 -5.46
CA ILE A 57 -29.02 2.41 -5.06
C ILE A 57 -28.79 2.39 -3.54
N THR A 58 -29.84 2.34 -2.71
CA THR A 58 -29.66 2.32 -1.25
C THR A 58 -29.12 0.99 -0.74
N LEU A 59 -29.17 -0.06 -1.56
CA LEU A 59 -28.55 -1.38 -1.29
C LEU A 59 -27.06 -1.39 -1.62
N ILE A 60 -26.56 -0.37 -2.34
CA ILE A 60 -25.13 -0.18 -2.58
C ILE A 60 -24.59 0.62 -1.39
N GLU A 61 -23.81 -0.02 -0.53
CA GLU A 61 -23.14 0.66 0.58
C GLU A 61 -22.22 1.76 0.03
N THR A 62 -22.55 3.02 0.29
CA THR A 62 -21.92 4.20 -0.33
C THR A 62 -20.40 4.25 -0.17
N GLY A 63 -19.85 3.64 0.90
CA GLY A 63 -18.41 3.64 1.17
C GLY A 63 -17.57 3.05 0.04
N TYR A 64 -17.98 1.91 -0.52
CA TYR A 64 -17.17 1.22 -1.52
C TYR A 64 -17.18 1.90 -2.92
N PRO A 65 -18.32 2.34 -3.48
CA PRO A 65 -18.34 3.18 -4.67
C PRO A 65 -17.58 4.50 -4.52
N VAL A 66 -17.64 5.13 -3.35
CA VAL A 66 -16.87 6.36 -3.09
C VAL A 66 -15.38 6.11 -3.21
N LEU A 67 -14.86 4.98 -2.71
CA LEU A 67 -13.46 4.59 -2.91
C LEU A 67 -13.12 4.43 -4.39
N VAL A 68 -13.99 3.79 -5.18
CA VAL A 68 -13.75 3.56 -6.61
C VAL A 68 -13.78 4.86 -7.41
N VAL A 69 -14.75 5.74 -7.15
CA VAL A 69 -14.82 7.07 -7.78
C VAL A 69 -13.62 7.92 -7.38
N SER A 70 -13.22 7.89 -6.11
CA SER A 70 -12.04 8.60 -5.62
C SER A 70 -10.76 8.09 -6.28
N LEU A 71 -10.63 6.76 -6.46
CA LEU A 71 -9.52 6.16 -7.19
C LEU A 71 -9.49 6.64 -8.64
N PHE A 72 -10.64 6.67 -9.31
CA PHE A 72 -10.73 7.14 -10.70
C PHE A 72 -10.32 8.61 -10.81
N VAL A 73 -10.85 9.49 -9.95
CA VAL A 73 -10.50 10.92 -9.93
C VAL A 73 -9.02 11.12 -9.62
N ALA A 74 -8.49 10.42 -8.61
CA ALA A 74 -7.08 10.46 -8.25
C ALA A 74 -6.20 10.01 -9.43
N PHE A 75 -6.55 8.89 -10.09
CA PHE A 75 -5.80 8.37 -11.23
C PHE A 75 -5.74 9.36 -12.40
N ILE A 76 -6.88 9.94 -12.80
CA ILE A 76 -6.93 10.92 -13.89
C ILE A 76 -6.13 12.17 -13.52
N THR A 77 -6.31 12.67 -12.30
CA THR A 77 -5.59 13.87 -11.81
C THR A 77 -4.09 13.63 -11.77
N SER A 78 -3.65 12.48 -11.24
CA SER A 78 -2.25 12.07 -11.22
C SER A 78 -1.68 11.90 -12.62
N LEU A 79 -2.42 11.35 -13.57
CA LEU A 79 -1.97 11.24 -14.97
C LEU A 79 -1.70 12.63 -15.56
N ILE A 80 -2.59 13.60 -15.31
CA ILE A 80 -2.41 14.98 -15.75
C ILE A 80 -1.17 15.59 -15.07
N LEU A 81 -1.05 15.47 -13.74
CA LEU A 81 0.05 16.05 -12.97
C LEU A 81 1.42 15.42 -13.29
N ILE A 82 1.47 14.14 -13.67
CA ILE A 82 2.71 13.46 -14.07
C ILE A 82 3.09 13.82 -15.52
N LEU A 83 2.12 13.87 -16.44
CA LEU A 83 2.39 14.07 -17.87
C LEU A 83 2.54 15.54 -18.29
N LEU A 84 1.84 16.46 -17.62
CA LEU A 84 1.85 17.89 -17.97
C LEU A 84 3.23 18.53 -17.82
N PRO A 85 3.96 18.34 -16.71
CA PRO A 85 5.29 18.92 -16.55
C PRO A 85 6.27 18.42 -17.61
N VAL A 86 6.18 17.15 -18.03
CA VAL A 86 7.09 16.52 -19.00
C VAL A 86 7.13 17.28 -20.34
N ARG A 87 6.03 17.95 -20.72
CA ARG A 87 5.98 18.79 -21.93
C ARG A 87 6.73 20.12 -21.79
N PHE A 88 6.89 20.60 -20.56
CA PHE A 88 7.54 21.87 -20.23
C PHE A 88 8.95 21.72 -19.68
N LEU A 89 9.37 20.50 -19.34
CA LEU A 89 10.75 20.22 -18.96
C LEU A 89 11.66 20.58 -20.14
N ARG A 90 12.52 21.59 -19.92
CA ARG A 90 13.58 21.95 -20.87
C ARG A 90 14.52 20.76 -21.02
N GLU A 91 14.48 20.13 -22.18
CA GLU A 91 15.51 19.17 -22.56
C GLU A 91 16.81 19.95 -22.79
N ASP A 92 17.85 19.57 -22.07
CA ASP A 92 19.19 20.02 -22.39
C ASP A 92 19.56 19.42 -23.75
N HIS A 93 19.63 20.27 -24.78
CA HIS A 93 19.79 19.84 -26.17
C HIS A 93 21.15 19.16 -26.41
N THR A 94 22.08 19.29 -25.46
CA THR A 94 23.42 18.70 -25.52
C THR A 94 23.46 17.22 -25.10
N GLN A 95 22.54 16.77 -24.22
CA GLN A 95 22.39 15.36 -23.83
C GLN A 95 20.90 15.02 -23.58
N PRO A 96 20.12 14.76 -24.64
CA PRO A 96 18.72 14.39 -24.48
C PRO A 96 18.59 13.07 -23.74
N LEU A 97 17.91 13.09 -22.59
CA LEU A 97 17.59 11.90 -21.82
C LEU A 97 16.71 10.95 -22.64
N GLY A 98 17.23 9.74 -22.88
CA GLY A 98 16.50 8.71 -23.62
C GLY A 98 15.18 8.34 -22.93
N LYS A 99 14.16 7.99 -23.73
CA LYS A 99 12.84 7.53 -23.24
C LYS A 99 12.95 6.45 -22.15
N LYS A 100 13.93 5.54 -22.28
CA LYS A 100 14.19 4.47 -21.31
C LYS A 100 14.52 5.00 -19.90
N GLN A 101 15.30 6.08 -19.79
CA GLN A 101 15.68 6.65 -18.50
C GLN A 101 14.51 7.37 -17.83
N LYS A 102 13.69 8.09 -18.60
CA LYS A 102 12.42 8.67 -18.10
C LYS A 102 11.49 7.58 -17.57
N TRP A 103 11.36 6.46 -18.28
CA TRP A 103 10.57 5.30 -17.82
C TRP A 103 11.13 4.66 -16.55
N LYS A 104 12.45 4.51 -16.43
CA LYS A 104 13.09 4.04 -15.19
C LYS A 104 12.74 4.93 -14.00
N VAL A 105 12.88 6.25 -14.14
CA VAL A 105 12.51 7.22 -13.10
C VAL A 105 11.02 7.08 -12.74
N LEU A 106 10.13 7.05 -13.74
CA LEU A 106 8.70 6.86 -13.49
C LEU A 106 8.41 5.57 -12.73
N ALA A 107 8.92 4.44 -13.21
CA ALA A 107 8.70 3.12 -12.60
C ALA A 107 9.26 3.06 -11.17
N TYR A 108 10.47 3.59 -10.95
CA TYR A 108 11.14 3.57 -9.65
C TYR A 108 10.36 4.39 -8.61
N PHE A 109 10.12 5.67 -8.88
CA PHE A 109 9.51 6.58 -7.90
C PHE A 109 8.02 6.24 -7.66
N ALA A 110 7.34 5.72 -8.67
CA ALA A 110 5.97 5.21 -8.51
C ALA A 110 5.95 3.94 -7.66
N ALA A 111 6.85 2.99 -7.91
CA ALA A 111 6.94 1.75 -7.13
C ALA A 111 7.31 2.01 -5.66
N VAL A 112 8.24 2.94 -5.39
CA VAL A 112 8.57 3.35 -4.03
C VAL A 112 7.38 3.99 -3.31
N GLY A 113 6.69 4.93 -3.96
CA GLY A 113 5.51 5.59 -3.37
C GLY A 113 4.37 4.60 -3.13
N ALA A 114 4.11 3.72 -4.10
CA ALA A 114 3.06 2.73 -3.99
C ALA A 114 3.34 1.66 -2.94
N GLY A 115 4.56 1.10 -2.94
CA GLY A 115 4.99 0.11 -1.96
C GLY A 115 4.94 0.66 -0.53
N PHE A 116 5.36 1.92 -0.34
CA PHE A 116 5.31 2.56 0.97
C PHE A 116 3.87 2.66 1.50
N LEU A 117 2.98 3.26 0.71
CA LEU A 117 1.60 3.49 1.14
C LEU A 117 0.80 2.18 1.26
N PHE A 118 1.09 1.16 0.45
CA PHE A 118 0.46 -0.15 0.60
C PHE A 118 0.76 -0.77 1.97
N ILE A 119 2.04 -0.80 2.36
CA ILE A 119 2.42 -1.34 3.67
C ILE A 119 1.87 -0.45 4.79
N GLU A 120 2.06 0.86 4.71
CA GLU A 120 1.62 1.78 5.76
C GLU A 120 0.10 1.70 6.02
N VAL A 121 -0.72 1.73 4.97
CA VAL A 121 -2.19 1.65 5.11
C VAL A 121 -2.63 0.30 5.67
N VAL A 122 -2.03 -0.81 5.20
CA VAL A 122 -2.35 -2.14 5.71
C VAL A 122 -1.98 -2.26 7.19
N TYR A 123 -0.83 -1.70 7.60
CA TYR A 123 -0.41 -1.73 9.00
C TYR A 123 -1.35 -0.89 9.86
N ILE A 124 -1.79 0.29 9.40
CA ILE A 124 -2.84 1.06 10.09
C ILE A 124 -4.07 0.16 10.33
N GLN A 125 -4.55 -0.54 9.30
CA GLN A 125 -5.74 -1.39 9.41
C GLN A 125 -5.53 -2.61 10.33
N LYS A 126 -4.41 -3.32 10.22
CA LYS A 126 -4.06 -4.44 11.11
C LYS A 126 -3.98 -4.01 12.56
N PHE A 127 -3.33 -2.87 12.84
CA PHE A 127 -3.14 -2.39 14.19
C PHE A 127 -4.36 -1.67 14.78
N VAL A 128 -5.37 -1.27 13.97
CA VAL A 128 -6.68 -0.88 14.50
C VAL A 128 -7.32 -2.04 15.27
N LEU A 129 -7.20 -3.28 14.77
CA LEU A 129 -7.70 -4.47 15.46
C LEU A 129 -6.92 -4.74 16.76
N PHE A 130 -5.60 -4.60 16.74
CA PHE A 130 -4.76 -4.88 17.90
C PHE A 130 -4.83 -3.82 19.00
N LEU A 131 -4.86 -2.53 18.63
CA LEU A 131 -4.94 -1.40 19.55
C LEU A 131 -6.38 -1.01 19.91
N GLU A 132 -7.37 -1.65 19.28
CA GLU A 132 -8.82 -1.48 19.51
C GLU A 132 -9.34 -0.05 19.26
N HIS A 133 -8.49 0.85 18.76
CA HIS A 133 -8.84 2.25 18.59
C HIS A 133 -8.21 2.86 17.33
N PRO A 134 -9.00 3.32 16.36
CA PRO A 134 -8.49 3.73 15.06
C PRO A 134 -7.60 4.97 15.12
N ILE A 135 -7.90 5.92 16.03
CA ILE A 135 -7.09 7.13 16.19
C ILE A 135 -5.71 6.80 16.76
N TYR A 136 -5.61 5.83 17.68
CA TYR A 136 -4.33 5.45 18.28
C TYR A 136 -3.48 4.66 17.30
N ALA A 137 -4.09 3.72 16.57
CA ALA A 137 -3.41 3.03 15.48
C ALA A 137 -2.86 4.03 14.45
N PHE A 138 -3.71 4.88 13.88
CA PHE A 138 -3.25 5.88 12.91
C PHE A 138 -2.07 6.73 13.44
N THR A 139 -2.18 7.23 14.66
CA THR A 139 -1.15 8.10 15.27
C THR A 139 0.18 7.38 15.46
N TRP A 140 0.17 6.21 16.11
CA TRP A 140 1.40 5.50 16.46
C TRP A 140 2.05 4.81 15.27
N ILE A 141 1.25 4.31 14.32
CA ILE A 141 1.75 3.75 13.07
C ILE A 141 2.46 4.86 12.28
N LEU A 142 1.78 5.98 12.03
CA LEU A 142 2.35 7.10 11.28
C LEU A 142 3.60 7.65 11.97
N PHE A 143 3.56 7.84 13.30
CA PHE A 143 4.73 8.26 14.08
C PHE A 143 5.91 7.33 13.86
N SER A 144 5.69 6.01 13.97
CA SER A 144 6.75 5.01 13.82
C SER A 144 7.31 4.99 12.41
N PHE A 145 6.45 4.99 11.38
CA PHE A 145 6.89 5.06 9.99
C PHE A 145 7.74 6.30 9.73
N LEU A 146 7.30 7.48 10.17
CA LEU A 146 8.04 8.72 9.96
C LEU A 146 9.41 8.71 10.67
N VAL A 147 9.46 8.29 11.93
CA VAL A 147 10.71 8.26 12.71
C VAL A 147 11.69 7.26 12.12
N PHE A 148 11.28 6.01 11.91
CA PHE A 148 12.20 4.95 11.48
C PHE A 148 12.54 5.05 9.99
N ALA A 149 11.60 5.43 9.11
CA ALA A 149 11.95 5.73 7.71
C ALA A 149 12.86 6.96 7.61
N GLY A 150 12.70 7.95 8.50
CA GLY A 150 13.64 9.06 8.66
C GLY A 150 15.04 8.57 9.07
N MET A 151 15.14 7.63 10.02
CA MET A 151 16.42 7.01 10.39
C MET A 151 17.05 6.24 9.23
N GLY A 152 16.27 5.48 8.45
CA GLY A 152 16.76 4.80 7.24
C GLY A 152 17.25 5.78 6.17
N SER A 153 16.54 6.91 6.02
CA SER A 153 16.95 7.99 5.12
C SER A 153 18.27 8.63 5.55
N TYR A 154 18.43 8.90 6.85
CA TYR A 154 19.67 9.43 7.42
C TYR A 154 20.84 8.44 7.26
N PHE A 155 20.60 7.15 7.53
CA PHE A 155 21.58 6.08 7.34
C PHE A 155 22.13 6.07 5.89
N THR A 156 21.24 6.27 4.92
CA THR A 156 21.61 6.38 3.50
C THR A 156 22.61 7.52 3.25
N GLN A 157 22.38 8.70 3.82
CA GLN A 157 23.28 9.85 3.64
C GLN A 157 24.66 9.58 4.26
N VAL A 158 24.71 8.98 5.45
CA VAL A 158 25.96 8.67 6.15
C VAL A 158 26.80 7.68 5.34
N PHE A 159 26.21 6.59 4.86
CA PHE A 159 26.95 5.53 4.15
C PHE A 159 27.36 5.93 2.74
N VAL A 160 26.50 6.64 2.00
CA VAL A 160 26.82 7.13 0.65
C VAL A 160 27.90 8.21 0.69
N SER A 161 27.87 9.13 1.67
CA SER A 161 28.86 10.22 1.76
C SER A 161 30.20 9.81 2.36
N ARG A 162 30.22 8.91 3.36
CA ARG A 162 31.44 8.60 4.12
C ARG A 162 32.17 7.34 3.68
N SER A 163 31.47 6.33 3.15
CA SER A 163 32.02 4.97 3.04
C SER A 163 32.36 4.53 1.60
N SER A 164 32.24 5.41 0.59
CA SER A 164 32.33 5.04 -0.84
C SER A 164 31.48 3.81 -1.21
N TYR A 165 30.44 3.52 -0.43
CA TYR A 165 29.68 2.27 -0.56
C TYR A 165 28.82 2.35 -1.83
N PRO A 166 28.82 1.32 -2.70
CA PRO A 166 28.07 1.38 -3.94
C PRO A 166 26.55 1.42 -3.66
N PRO A 167 25.83 2.45 -4.14
CA PRO A 167 24.39 2.63 -3.91
C PRO A 167 23.54 1.43 -4.26
N TYR A 168 23.84 0.74 -5.36
CA TYR A 168 23.12 -0.46 -5.74
C TYR A 168 23.16 -1.55 -4.66
N LYS A 169 24.28 -1.74 -3.95
CA LYS A 169 24.36 -2.73 -2.85
C LYS A 169 23.51 -2.31 -1.65
N LEU A 170 23.45 -1.03 -1.35
CA LEU A 170 22.60 -0.50 -0.27
C LEU A 170 21.12 -0.67 -0.62
N LEU A 171 20.75 -0.50 -1.89
CA LEU A 171 19.40 -0.79 -2.38
C LEU A 171 19.04 -2.27 -2.23
N VAL A 172 19.93 -3.18 -2.66
CA VAL A 172 19.74 -4.64 -2.49
C VAL A 172 19.58 -5.01 -1.02
N TYR A 173 20.39 -4.43 -0.14
CA TYR A 173 20.28 -4.63 1.31
C TYR A 173 18.93 -4.18 1.85
N SER A 174 18.48 -2.97 1.49
CA SER A 174 17.17 -2.45 1.86
C SER A 174 16.04 -3.37 1.42
N ILE A 175 16.01 -3.77 0.15
CA ILE A 175 14.92 -4.57 -0.41
C ILE A 175 14.90 -5.99 0.16
N THR A 176 16.09 -6.57 0.39
CA THR A 176 16.20 -7.86 1.10
C THR A 176 15.66 -7.74 2.52
N GLY A 177 15.97 -6.64 3.21
CA GLY A 177 15.42 -6.32 4.53
C GLY A 177 13.90 -6.20 4.52
N ILE A 178 13.33 -5.44 3.57
CA ILE A 178 11.87 -5.30 3.41
C ILE A 178 11.22 -6.67 3.19
N ALA A 179 11.74 -7.47 2.25
CA ALA A 179 11.17 -8.78 1.94
C ALA A 179 11.23 -9.75 3.13
N LEU A 180 12.38 -9.81 3.81
CA LEU A 180 12.56 -10.68 4.98
C LEU A 180 11.61 -10.27 6.11
N VAL A 181 11.61 -8.99 6.47
CA VAL A 181 10.79 -8.46 7.55
C VAL A 181 9.29 -8.62 7.24
N ALA A 182 8.86 -8.31 6.01
CA ALA A 182 7.47 -8.47 5.59
C ALA A 182 6.99 -9.93 5.73
N VAL A 183 7.82 -10.91 5.35
CA VAL A 183 7.49 -12.34 5.49
C VAL A 183 7.47 -12.75 6.97
N THR A 184 8.49 -12.35 7.74
CA THR A 184 8.56 -12.67 9.16
C THR A 184 7.37 -12.11 9.92
N GLU A 185 7.03 -10.83 9.71
CA GLU A 185 5.92 -10.18 10.38
C GLU A 185 4.57 -10.77 9.94
N SER A 186 4.38 -11.11 8.67
CA SER A 186 3.14 -11.73 8.20
C SER A 186 2.84 -13.07 8.89
N ILE A 187 3.88 -13.83 9.26
CA ILE A 187 3.74 -15.11 9.97
C ILE A 187 3.62 -14.89 11.48
N ALA A 188 4.40 -13.97 12.05
CA ALA A 188 4.51 -13.79 13.50
C ALA A 188 3.43 -12.84 14.08
N PHE A 189 2.69 -12.11 13.24
CA PHE A 189 1.71 -11.12 13.71
C PHE A 189 0.58 -11.74 14.53
N SER A 190 0.04 -12.91 14.13
CA SER A 190 -1.02 -13.58 14.91
C SER A 190 -0.54 -13.97 16.31
N THR A 191 0.71 -14.44 16.41
CA THR A 191 1.35 -14.76 17.68
C THR A 191 1.55 -13.53 18.55
N LEU A 192 2.00 -12.41 17.96
CA LEU A 192 2.12 -11.14 18.68
C LEU A 192 0.79 -10.70 19.27
N THR A 193 -0.27 -10.73 18.45
CA THR A 193 -1.60 -10.31 18.89
C THR A 193 -2.12 -11.22 19.98
N GLU A 194 -2.00 -12.54 19.85
CA GLU A 194 -2.46 -13.50 20.86
C GLU A 194 -1.79 -13.29 22.22
N TYR A 195 -0.46 -13.15 22.27
CA TYR A 195 0.26 -12.97 23.54
C TYR A 195 0.02 -11.62 24.20
N LEU A 196 -0.22 -10.55 23.43
CA LEU A 196 -0.33 -9.19 23.95
C LEU A 196 -1.76 -8.66 24.01
N SER A 197 -2.77 -9.47 23.64
CA SER A 197 -4.17 -9.03 23.59
C SER A 197 -4.69 -8.53 24.95
N ASP A 198 -4.31 -9.19 26.05
CA ASP A 198 -4.74 -8.80 27.41
C ASP A 198 -3.78 -7.83 28.10
N SER A 199 -2.75 -7.36 27.39
CA SER A 199 -1.76 -6.42 27.94
C SER A 199 -2.30 -4.99 27.96
N SER A 200 -1.67 -4.13 28.79
CA SER A 200 -2.05 -2.72 28.86
C SER A 200 -1.80 -1.98 27.53
N ASN A 201 -2.57 -0.90 27.30
CA ASN A 201 -2.42 -0.06 26.10
C ASN A 201 -1.00 0.48 25.89
N VAL A 202 -0.26 0.72 26.98
CA VAL A 202 1.14 1.18 26.91
C VAL A 202 2.03 0.09 26.32
N VAL A 203 1.87 -1.16 26.76
CA VAL A 203 2.64 -2.30 26.24
C VAL A 203 2.30 -2.54 24.77
N LYS A 204 1.02 -2.56 24.40
CA LYS A 204 0.59 -2.70 22.99
C LYS A 204 1.16 -1.60 22.11
N THR A 205 1.19 -0.35 22.60
CA THR A 205 1.77 0.80 21.89
C THR A 205 3.27 0.62 21.67
N LEU A 206 4.02 0.31 22.72
CA LEU A 206 5.48 0.09 22.60
C LEU A 206 5.80 -1.08 21.67
N ALA A 207 5.03 -2.19 21.78
CA ALA A 207 5.15 -3.33 20.88
C ALA A 207 4.89 -2.93 19.43
N THR A 208 3.86 -2.11 19.18
CA THR A 208 3.55 -1.59 17.84
C THR A 208 4.72 -0.79 17.25
N VAL A 209 5.27 0.16 18.02
CA VAL A 209 6.41 0.99 17.60
C VAL A 209 7.63 0.13 17.28
N LEU A 210 7.95 -0.83 18.15
CA LEU A 210 9.06 -1.76 17.94
C LEU A 210 8.85 -2.67 16.73
N TRP A 211 7.62 -3.16 16.54
CA TRP A 211 7.26 -4.04 15.44
C TRP A 211 7.43 -3.37 14.08
N ILE A 212 7.07 -2.09 13.95
CA ILE A 212 7.15 -1.34 12.69
C ILE A 212 8.57 -0.86 12.39
N SER A 213 9.38 -0.69 13.44
CA SER A 213 10.70 -0.10 13.32
C SER A 213 11.60 -0.71 12.23
N PRO A 214 11.70 -2.05 12.05
CA PRO A 214 12.62 -2.62 11.07
C PRO A 214 12.12 -2.39 9.64
N ILE A 215 10.83 -2.65 9.36
CA ILE A 215 10.31 -2.50 7.99
C ILE A 215 10.35 -1.04 7.55
N ALA A 216 9.94 -0.11 8.43
CA ALA A 216 9.98 1.32 8.15
C ALA A 216 11.40 1.84 7.92
N PHE A 217 12.37 1.35 8.71
CA PHE A 217 13.79 1.68 8.51
C PHE A 217 14.27 1.28 7.12
N PHE A 218 14.03 0.04 6.69
CA PHE A 218 14.47 -0.41 5.38
C PHE A 218 13.75 0.33 4.25
N MET A 219 12.45 0.61 4.39
CA MET A 219 11.66 1.36 3.43
C MET A 219 12.08 2.83 3.28
N GLY A 220 12.75 3.39 4.30
CA GLY A 220 13.30 4.74 4.27
C GLY A 220 14.56 4.92 3.41
N ILE A 221 15.19 3.82 2.97
CA ILE A 221 16.48 3.87 2.24
C ILE A 221 16.34 4.18 0.72
N PRO A 222 15.41 3.55 -0.04
CA PRO A 222 15.41 3.64 -1.50
C PRO A 222 15.23 5.05 -2.05
N MET A 223 14.32 5.84 -1.47
CA MET A 223 13.99 7.18 -1.95
C MET A 223 15.20 8.14 -1.93
N PRO A 224 15.87 8.39 -0.78
CA PRO A 224 17.02 9.30 -0.74
C PRO A 224 18.20 8.80 -1.56
N LEU A 225 18.35 7.47 -1.67
CA LEU A 225 19.40 6.84 -2.47
C LEU A 225 19.25 7.17 -3.95
N ALA A 226 18.07 6.94 -4.53
CA ALA A 226 17.78 7.26 -5.92
C ALA A 226 17.74 8.77 -6.17
N MET A 227 17.29 9.56 -5.20
CA MET A 227 17.27 11.02 -5.32
C MET A 227 18.68 11.60 -5.41
N SER A 228 19.62 11.10 -4.60
CA SER A 228 21.04 11.48 -4.64
C SER A 228 21.71 11.11 -5.97
N ARG A 229 21.32 9.97 -6.56
CA ARG A 229 21.78 9.59 -7.90
C ARG A 229 21.18 10.43 -9.01
N LEU A 230 19.87 10.63 -8.97
CA LEU A 230 19.15 11.41 -9.97
C LEU A 230 19.62 12.87 -10.01
N SER A 231 19.92 13.47 -8.85
CA SER A 231 20.43 14.84 -8.79
C SER A 231 21.81 15.00 -9.46
N GLY A 232 22.64 13.96 -9.44
CA GLY A 232 23.95 13.95 -10.09
C GLY A 232 23.89 13.71 -11.60
N ILE A 233 22.91 12.95 -12.09
CA ILE A 233 22.83 12.52 -13.51
C ILE A 233 21.84 13.39 -14.31
N ALA A 234 20.70 13.74 -13.73
CA ALA A 234 19.61 14.47 -14.39
C ALA A 234 18.84 15.35 -13.39
N PRO A 235 19.46 16.43 -12.86
CA PRO A 235 18.84 17.29 -11.85
C PRO A 235 17.48 17.88 -12.27
N GLN A 236 17.28 18.10 -13.58
CA GLN A 236 16.02 18.55 -14.16
C GLN A 236 14.84 17.57 -13.95
N LEU A 237 15.10 16.29 -13.69
CA LEU A 237 14.08 15.27 -13.42
C LEU A 237 13.71 15.17 -11.93
N VAL A 238 14.45 15.81 -11.02
CA VAL A 238 14.19 15.73 -9.58
C VAL A 238 12.78 16.21 -9.19
N PRO A 239 12.28 17.37 -9.67
CA PRO A 239 10.90 17.78 -9.38
C PRO A 239 9.86 16.81 -9.95
N TRP A 240 10.14 16.21 -11.10
CA TRP A 240 9.25 15.24 -11.73
C TRP A 240 9.19 13.92 -10.93
N ALA A 241 10.33 13.44 -10.44
CA ALA A 241 10.42 12.27 -9.56
C ALA A 241 9.61 12.45 -8.26
N TRP A 242 9.69 13.62 -7.62
CA TRP A 242 8.84 13.98 -6.49
C TRP A 242 7.35 13.98 -6.85
N GLY A 243 6.98 14.55 -8.00
CA GLY A 243 5.60 14.56 -8.49
C GLY A 243 5.05 13.16 -8.75
N ILE A 244 5.85 12.27 -9.35
CA ILE A 244 5.49 10.86 -9.56
C ILE A 244 5.27 10.16 -8.24
N ASN A 245 6.20 10.30 -7.28
CA ASN A 245 6.07 9.67 -5.98
C ASN A 245 4.81 10.14 -5.24
N GLY A 246 4.58 11.45 -5.17
CA GLY A 246 3.39 12.01 -4.52
C GLY A 246 2.08 11.54 -5.17
N CYS A 247 2.02 11.52 -6.50
CA CYS A 247 0.85 11.00 -7.22
C CYS A 247 0.63 9.50 -6.97
N ALA A 248 1.70 8.70 -7.02
CA ALA A 248 1.63 7.27 -6.74
C ALA A 248 1.14 7.00 -5.32
N SER A 249 1.60 7.77 -4.34
CA SER A 249 1.16 7.67 -2.94
C SER A 249 -0.35 7.92 -2.78
N VAL A 250 -0.90 8.96 -3.43
CA VAL A 250 -2.34 9.26 -3.36
C VAL A 250 -3.18 8.12 -3.95
N ILE A 251 -2.81 7.64 -5.15
CA ILE A 251 -3.48 6.50 -5.79
C ILE A 251 -3.39 5.27 -4.87
N SER A 252 -2.21 5.04 -4.31
CA SER A 252 -1.91 3.82 -3.57
C SER A 252 -2.59 3.76 -2.21
N ALA A 253 -2.80 4.89 -1.54
CA ALA A 253 -3.57 4.92 -0.30
C ALA A 253 -5.01 4.39 -0.49
N ILE A 254 -5.65 4.79 -1.59
CA ILE A 254 -7.01 4.33 -1.94
C ILE A 254 -6.97 2.89 -2.43
N LEU A 255 -6.03 2.59 -3.33
CA LEU A 255 -5.89 1.26 -3.93
C LEU A 255 -5.53 0.19 -2.89
N ALA A 256 -4.71 0.50 -1.89
CA ALA A 256 -4.37 -0.40 -0.79
C ALA A 256 -5.63 -0.89 -0.06
N THR A 257 -6.54 0.04 0.25
CA THR A 257 -7.81 -0.29 0.91
C THR A 257 -8.68 -1.19 0.04
N ILE A 258 -8.81 -0.86 -1.25
CA ILE A 258 -9.56 -1.70 -2.20
C ILE A 258 -8.94 -3.09 -2.32
N LEU A 259 -7.62 -3.19 -2.44
CA LEU A 259 -6.92 -4.46 -2.54
C LEU A 259 -7.07 -5.26 -1.24
N ALA A 260 -6.94 -4.65 -0.07
CA ALA A 260 -7.10 -5.32 1.21
C ALA A 260 -8.49 -5.99 1.32
N VAL A 261 -9.54 -5.32 0.85
CA VAL A 261 -10.91 -5.88 0.79
C VAL A 261 -10.96 -7.15 -0.06
N HIS A 262 -10.30 -7.18 -1.22
CA HIS A 262 -10.41 -8.31 -2.16
C HIS A 262 -9.42 -9.44 -1.89
N ILE A 263 -8.16 -9.11 -1.63
CA ILE A 263 -7.05 -10.08 -1.56
C ILE A 263 -6.45 -10.22 -0.15
N GLY A 264 -6.84 -9.36 0.80
CA GLY A 264 -6.43 -9.45 2.21
C GLY A 264 -5.11 -8.75 2.50
N PHE A 265 -4.84 -8.51 3.78
CA PHE A 265 -3.71 -7.71 4.24
C PHE A 265 -2.35 -8.26 3.79
N ASN A 266 -2.06 -9.53 4.04
CA ASN A 266 -0.75 -10.12 3.70
C ASN A 266 -0.49 -10.10 2.18
N SER A 267 -1.51 -10.34 1.35
CA SER A 267 -1.37 -10.27 -0.10
C SER A 267 -0.96 -8.87 -0.59
N VAL A 268 -1.50 -7.81 0.04
CA VAL A 268 -1.13 -6.43 -0.26
C VAL A 268 0.31 -6.14 0.19
N ILE A 269 0.73 -6.64 1.35
CA ILE A 269 2.11 -6.53 1.83
C ILE A 269 3.08 -7.21 0.85
N TYR A 270 2.76 -8.41 0.37
CA TYR A 270 3.58 -9.12 -0.62
C TYR A 270 3.61 -8.40 -1.97
N LEU A 271 2.49 -7.83 -2.40
CA LEU A 271 2.45 -6.99 -3.60
C LEU A 271 3.37 -5.76 -3.45
N ALA A 272 3.37 -5.12 -2.28
CA ALA A 272 4.25 -4.01 -1.97
C ALA A 272 5.73 -4.41 -1.97
N ALA A 273 6.07 -5.57 -1.38
CA ALA A 273 7.42 -6.13 -1.47
C ALA A 273 7.82 -6.40 -2.94
N GLY A 274 6.90 -6.89 -3.75
CA GLY A 274 7.07 -7.03 -5.21
C GLY A 274 7.34 -5.70 -5.92
N LEU A 275 6.65 -4.61 -5.54
CA LEU A 275 6.93 -3.26 -6.04
C LEU A 275 8.33 -2.81 -5.65
N TYR A 276 8.77 -3.08 -4.41
CA TYR A 276 10.15 -2.80 -4.01
C TYR A 276 11.16 -3.61 -4.82
N LEU A 277 10.90 -4.88 -5.18
CA LEU A 277 11.77 -5.64 -6.09
C LEU A 277 11.91 -4.98 -7.47
N CYS A 278 10.82 -4.43 -8.03
CA CYS A 278 10.86 -3.68 -9.29
C CYS A 278 11.81 -2.46 -9.24
N THR A 279 12.09 -1.92 -8.05
CA THR A 279 13.03 -0.80 -7.87
C THR A 279 14.48 -1.19 -8.18
N LEU A 280 14.86 -2.47 -8.06
CA LEU A 280 16.21 -2.94 -8.47
C LEU A 280 16.43 -2.77 -9.98
N ILE A 281 15.41 -3.09 -10.76
CA ILE A 281 15.48 -3.10 -12.23
C ILE A 281 15.33 -1.67 -12.78
N SER A 282 14.53 -0.86 -12.10
CA SER A 282 14.24 0.53 -12.49
C SER A 282 15.19 1.55 -11.87
N PHE A 283 16.20 1.12 -11.11
CA PHE A 283 17.14 2.03 -10.44
C PHE A 283 17.77 2.99 -11.48
N PRO A 284 17.73 4.32 -11.22
CA PRO A 284 18.24 5.32 -12.14
C PRO A 284 19.77 5.43 -12.01
N ASP A 285 20.44 4.43 -12.59
CA ASP A 285 21.88 4.43 -12.91
C ASP A 285 22.12 4.89 -14.36
#